data_AF-A0A4V5LWT4-F1
#
_entry.id   AF-A0A4V5LWT4-F1
#
_cell.length_a   1.000
_cell.length_b   1.000
_cell.length_c   1.000
_cell.angle_alpha   90.00
_cell.angle_beta   90.00
_cell.angle_gamma   90.00
#
_symmetry.space_group_name_H-M   'P 1'
#
loop_
_entity.id
_entity.type
_entity.pdbx_description
1 polymer ?
#
loop_
_entity_poly.entity_id
_entity_poly.type
_entity_poly.pdbx_seq_one_letter_code
_entity_poly.pdbx_strand_id
1 'polypeptide(L)'
;MSTILQHAPPPESQEFAAVDLGSNSFHMLVARVENGAVQVIDRLREPVRLAAGLDADKRLQPEAAARALACLQRFGQRLRGIPAHQVRAVGTNTMRKVRRSGDFHAAAEAALGHNIEVISGLEEARLVYGGVTHGMGDQLPRRLVVDIGGGSTELIIGRRATPRVMESVSLGCVVHTQRFFDDGEITPARFKRARLAARVELEFLERRYRKAGWDVAMGSSGTIRGIWRVMLAQRWTDQHITRAGLEKVIELALSRDHVDRIDFAGLREDRRPVFIGGLAVLAGIFDSLGLNELRTSDRALREGLIYDLLGRLSNHDVRDEAVEAMAHRYGVDAGHADDLTRTALKLLEQAAKPWNLDLANSKRLLRWAVKLHEVGLVITHNGYHKHSGYIVRNSDLQGFSQTDQKLLAALVRLHRGRFALDAFDDVPTIWVEPIKRLAMILRLAYLLHRSRTPKARPPVRLSANRRGYDVAFTQKRWLERHPLTRADLEREAENLAPAQIRLKLVD
;
A
#
# COMPACT_ATOMS: atom_id res chain seq x y z
N MET A 1 17.02 -3.19 56.78
CA MET A 1 17.23 -4.21 55.73
C MET A 1 16.15 -4.00 54.69
N SER A 2 16.57 -3.59 53.49
CA SER A 2 15.72 -3.10 52.40
C SER A 2 15.02 -4.26 51.70
N THR A 3 13.69 -4.24 51.68
CA THR A 3 12.87 -5.17 50.90
C THR A 3 12.87 -4.68 49.46
N ILE A 4 13.68 -5.33 48.63
CA ILE A 4 13.73 -5.10 47.19
C ILE A 4 12.38 -5.54 46.61
N LEU A 5 11.62 -4.57 46.09
CA LEU A 5 10.40 -4.76 45.31
C LEU A 5 10.72 -5.64 44.09
N GLN A 6 10.30 -6.91 44.14
CA GLN A 6 10.16 -7.75 42.97
C GLN A 6 9.21 -7.04 41.99
N HIS A 7 9.79 -6.43 40.96
CA HIS A 7 9.02 -5.99 39.81
C HIS A 7 8.48 -7.26 39.13
N ALA A 8 7.16 -7.35 38.99
CA ALA A 8 6.57 -8.28 38.06
C ALA A 8 7.24 -8.11 36.69
N PRO A 9 7.50 -9.18 35.92
CA PRO A 9 8.02 -9.04 34.57
C PRO A 9 7.07 -8.11 33.80
N PRO A 10 7.59 -7.11 33.06
CA PRO A 10 6.74 -6.27 32.24
C PRO A 10 5.92 -7.18 31.31
N PRO A 11 4.66 -6.81 30.98
CA PRO A 11 3.91 -7.52 29.95
C PRO A 11 4.80 -7.66 28.72
N GLU A 12 4.90 -8.87 28.15
CA GLU A 12 5.77 -9.18 27.00
C GLU A 12 5.79 -8.00 26.03
N SER A 13 6.93 -7.32 25.94
CA SER A 13 7.06 -6.13 25.11
C SER A 13 6.81 -6.55 23.66
N GLN A 14 5.66 -6.15 23.11
CA GLN A 14 5.26 -6.57 21.77
C GLN A 14 6.22 -5.95 20.74
N GLU A 15 6.94 -6.81 20.01
CA GLU A 15 7.81 -6.38 18.92
C GLU A 15 6.99 -6.25 17.64
N PHE A 16 7.12 -5.12 16.97
CA PHE A 16 6.54 -4.85 15.66
C PHE A 16 7.64 -4.78 14.63
N ALA A 17 7.36 -5.24 13.42
CA ALA A 17 8.33 -5.19 12.33
C ALA A 17 7.76 -4.55 11.06
N ALA A 18 8.59 -3.74 10.42
CA ALA A 18 8.34 -3.18 9.10
C ALA A 18 9.42 -3.66 8.14
N VAL A 19 9.01 -4.28 7.03
CA VAL A 19 9.90 -4.73 5.95
C VAL A 19 9.56 -3.96 4.68
N ASP A 20 10.58 -3.37 4.05
CA ASP A 20 10.47 -2.63 2.79
C ASP A 20 11.33 -3.32 1.73
N LEU A 21 10.67 -3.88 0.72
CA LEU A 21 11.28 -4.53 -0.44
C LEU A 21 11.46 -3.50 -1.56
N GLY A 22 12.42 -2.61 -1.37
CA GLY A 22 12.76 -1.53 -2.29
C GLY A 22 13.54 -1.97 -3.53
N SER A 23 13.57 -1.11 -4.55
CA SER A 23 14.27 -1.34 -5.82
C SER A 23 15.79 -1.56 -5.70
N ASN A 24 16.45 -0.87 -4.76
CA ASN A 24 17.91 -0.93 -4.60
C ASN A 24 18.35 -1.76 -3.39
N SER A 25 17.58 -1.71 -2.30
CA SER A 25 17.94 -2.36 -1.05
C SER A 25 16.66 -2.79 -0.35
N PHE A 26 16.72 -3.94 0.33
CA PHE A 26 15.70 -4.35 1.27
C PHE A 26 16.05 -3.83 2.64
N HIS A 27 15.03 -3.47 3.41
CA HIS A 27 15.21 -2.93 4.74
C HIS A 27 14.22 -3.56 5.71
N MET A 28 14.64 -3.72 6.96
CA MET A 28 13.80 -4.15 8.05
C MET A 28 14.04 -3.28 9.27
N LEU A 29 12.96 -2.93 9.95
CA LEU A 29 12.96 -2.23 11.21
C LEU A 29 12.16 -3.08 12.19
N VAL A 30 12.77 -3.48 13.31
CA VAL A 30 12.05 -4.08 14.44
C VAL A 30 12.04 -3.09 15.58
N ALA A 31 10.86 -2.87 16.16
CA ALA A 31 10.65 -1.88 17.20
C ALA A 31 9.69 -2.39 18.28
N ARG A 32 9.89 -1.94 19.52
CA ARG A 32 8.92 -2.04 20.60
C ARG A 32 8.12 -0.76 20.68
N VAL A 33 6.90 -0.89 21.19
CA VAL A 33 6.07 0.27 21.49
C VAL A 33 5.83 0.30 22.98
N GLU A 34 6.40 1.30 23.62
CA GLU A 34 6.27 1.54 25.06
C GLU A 34 5.69 2.95 25.25
N ASN A 35 4.55 3.06 25.93
CA ASN A 35 3.89 4.35 26.20
C ASN A 35 3.66 5.22 24.95
N GLY A 36 3.38 4.60 23.80
CA GLY A 36 3.17 5.29 22.53
C GLY A 36 4.47 5.74 21.82
N ALA A 37 5.63 5.53 22.42
CA ALA A 37 6.93 5.76 21.80
C ALA A 37 7.42 4.50 21.10
N VAL A 38 7.89 4.65 19.86
CA VAL A 38 8.51 3.57 19.09
C VAL A 38 9.99 3.50 19.45
N GLN A 39 10.40 2.46 20.17
CA GLN A 39 11.79 2.16 20.46
C GLN A 39 12.34 1.19 19.41
N VAL A 40 13.32 1.64 18.64
CA VAL A 40 13.99 0.78 17.65
C VAL A 40 14.86 -0.25 18.37
N ILE A 41 14.61 -1.54 18.10
CA ILE A 41 15.39 -2.67 18.61
C ILE A 41 16.48 -3.03 17.61
N ASP A 42 16.09 -3.12 16.34
CA ASP A 42 16.96 -3.66 15.30
C ASP A 42 16.69 -3.00 13.94
N ARG A 43 17.73 -2.85 13.14
CA ARG A 43 17.69 -2.31 11.79
C ARG A 43 18.58 -3.14 10.90
N LEU A 44 17.96 -3.84 9.97
CA LEU A 44 18.67 -4.56 8.92
C LEU A 44 18.48 -3.86 7.58
N ARG A 45 19.53 -3.90 6.78
CA ARG A 45 19.54 -3.35 5.45
C ARG A 45 20.48 -4.15 4.57
N GLU A 46 20.00 -4.55 3.41
CA GLU A 46 20.80 -5.31 2.47
C GLU A 46 20.65 -4.79 1.02
N PRO A 47 21.76 -4.56 0.29
CA PRO A 47 21.71 -4.13 -1.10
C PRO A 47 21.36 -5.30 -2.05
N VAL A 48 20.07 -5.47 -2.33
CA VAL A 48 19.58 -6.53 -3.24
C VAL A 48 19.66 -6.13 -4.73
N ARG A 49 19.53 -4.81 -5.01
CA ARG A 49 19.49 -4.23 -6.37
C ARG A 49 18.46 -4.91 -7.28
N LEU A 50 17.25 -5.13 -6.76
CA LEU A 50 16.16 -5.84 -7.43
C LEU A 50 15.82 -5.22 -8.79
N ALA A 51 15.80 -3.89 -8.89
CA ALA A 51 15.49 -3.20 -10.15
C ALA A 51 16.49 -3.49 -11.28
N ALA A 52 17.76 -3.68 -10.94
CA ALA A 52 18.80 -3.98 -11.93
C ALA A 52 18.68 -5.40 -12.50
N GLY A 53 17.95 -6.29 -11.81
CA GLY A 53 17.67 -7.64 -12.27
C GLY A 53 16.39 -7.78 -13.08
N LEU A 54 15.71 -6.69 -13.44
CA LEU A 54 14.47 -6.73 -14.21
C LEU A 54 14.77 -6.55 -15.70
N ASP A 55 14.31 -7.47 -16.54
CA ASP A 55 14.44 -7.33 -18.00
C ASP A 55 13.33 -6.48 -18.63
N ALA A 56 13.39 -6.29 -19.96
CA ALA A 56 12.41 -5.53 -20.73
C ALA A 56 10.99 -6.15 -20.66
N ASP A 57 10.90 -7.48 -20.49
CA ASP A 57 9.65 -8.23 -20.34
C ASP A 57 9.12 -8.25 -18.89
N LYS A 58 9.78 -7.51 -18.00
CA LYS A 58 9.49 -7.43 -16.56
C LYS A 58 9.64 -8.77 -15.83
N ARG A 59 10.47 -9.67 -16.34
CA ARG A 59 10.89 -10.88 -15.64
C ARG A 59 12.11 -10.59 -14.79
N LEU A 60 12.16 -11.22 -13.62
CA LEU A 60 13.28 -11.09 -12.69
C LEU A 60 14.34 -12.14 -13.04
N GLN A 61 15.58 -11.71 -13.25
CA GLN A 61 16.69 -12.60 -13.54
C GLN A 61 16.97 -13.56 -12.36
N PRO A 62 17.35 -14.82 -12.61
CA PRO A 62 17.55 -15.83 -11.56
C PRO A 62 18.51 -15.39 -10.45
N GLU A 63 19.59 -14.70 -10.78
CA GLU A 63 20.59 -14.23 -9.82
C GLU A 63 20.01 -13.15 -8.90
N ALA A 64 19.16 -12.26 -9.45
CA ALA A 64 18.50 -11.24 -8.66
C ALA A 64 17.42 -11.84 -7.75
N ALA A 65 16.68 -12.83 -8.24
CA ALA A 65 15.73 -13.60 -7.44
C ALA A 65 16.44 -14.33 -6.29
N ALA A 66 17.54 -15.04 -6.57
CA ALA A 66 18.32 -15.76 -5.55
C ALA A 66 18.87 -14.83 -4.47
N ARG A 67 19.43 -13.66 -4.84
CA ARG A 67 19.87 -12.64 -3.86
C ARG A 67 18.71 -12.14 -3.00
N ALA A 68 17.57 -11.84 -3.62
CA ALA A 68 16.39 -11.36 -2.90
C ALA A 68 15.86 -12.40 -1.92
N LEU A 69 15.74 -13.66 -2.33
CA LEU A 69 15.29 -14.76 -1.48
C LEU A 69 16.25 -15.02 -0.33
N ALA A 70 17.57 -15.00 -0.57
CA ALA A 70 18.57 -15.15 0.50
C ALA A 70 18.46 -14.01 1.53
N CYS A 71 18.22 -12.78 1.09
CA CYS A 71 17.97 -11.65 1.98
C CYS A 71 16.70 -11.85 2.81
N LEU A 72 15.59 -12.27 2.18
CA LEU A 72 14.33 -12.53 2.86
C LEU A 72 14.41 -13.69 3.84
N GLN A 73 15.21 -14.73 3.56
CA GLN A 73 15.49 -15.81 4.52
C GLN A 73 16.17 -15.29 5.79
N ARG A 74 17.17 -14.38 5.65
CA ARG A 74 17.81 -13.72 6.81
C ARG A 74 16.82 -12.86 7.57
N PHE A 75 15.97 -12.11 6.88
CA PHE A 75 14.93 -11.31 7.53
C PHE A 75 13.92 -12.21 8.26
N GLY A 76 13.45 -13.28 7.62
CA GLY A 76 12.53 -14.25 8.21
C GLY A 76 13.09 -14.95 9.45
N GLN A 77 14.41 -15.20 9.49
CA GLN A 77 15.05 -15.70 10.72
C GLN A 77 14.89 -14.72 11.89
N ARG A 78 15.04 -13.41 11.66
CA ARG A 78 14.86 -12.38 12.69
C ARG A 78 13.40 -12.13 13.06
N LEU A 79 12.48 -12.32 12.11
CA LEU A 79 11.04 -12.17 12.33
C LEU A 79 10.40 -13.39 13.01
N ARG A 80 11.12 -14.51 13.12
CA ARG A 80 10.63 -15.73 13.75
C ARG A 80 10.15 -15.43 15.17
N GLY A 81 8.89 -15.78 15.44
CA GLY A 81 8.24 -15.55 16.74
C GLY A 81 7.45 -14.24 16.82
N ILE A 82 7.59 -13.33 15.86
CA ILE A 82 6.72 -12.14 15.78
C ILE A 82 5.40 -12.56 15.10
N PRO A 83 4.23 -12.37 15.74
CA PRO A 83 2.93 -12.67 15.14
C PRO A 83 2.71 -11.96 13.80
N ALA A 84 2.04 -12.63 12.85
CA ALA A 84 1.82 -12.08 11.51
C ALA A 84 1.08 -10.72 11.50
N HIS A 85 0.20 -10.47 12.48
CA HIS A 85 -0.51 -9.19 12.60
C HIS A 85 0.36 -8.05 13.16
N GLN A 86 1.60 -8.34 13.59
CA GLN A 86 2.61 -7.38 14.07
C GLN A 86 3.76 -7.19 13.07
N VAL A 87 3.69 -7.84 11.90
CA VAL A 87 4.66 -7.67 10.81
C VAL A 87 3.96 -7.05 9.62
N ARG A 88 4.52 -5.96 9.10
CA ARG A 88 4.09 -5.37 7.83
C ARG A 88 5.23 -5.35 6.84
N ALA A 89 5.15 -6.22 5.84
CA ALA A 89 6.10 -6.28 4.74
C ALA A 89 5.47 -5.72 3.47
N VAL A 90 6.15 -4.77 2.81
CA VAL A 90 5.64 -4.13 1.60
C VAL A 90 6.63 -4.21 0.45
N GLY A 91 6.11 -4.40 -0.76
CA GLY A 91 6.83 -4.30 -2.02
C GLY A 91 6.50 -3.01 -2.75
N THR A 92 7.52 -2.28 -3.19
CA THR A 92 7.37 -0.97 -3.85
C THR A 92 7.58 -1.06 -5.36
N ASN A 93 8.20 -0.06 -5.99
CA ASN A 93 8.27 0.13 -7.45
C ASN A 93 8.63 -1.14 -8.24
N THR A 94 9.68 -1.85 -7.84
CA THR A 94 10.12 -3.05 -8.57
C THR A 94 9.15 -4.20 -8.39
N MET A 95 8.66 -4.45 -7.16
CA MET A 95 7.66 -5.49 -6.89
C MET A 95 6.34 -5.23 -7.64
N ARG A 96 5.97 -3.96 -7.88
CA ARG A 96 4.83 -3.59 -8.75
C ARG A 96 5.03 -4.02 -10.20
N LYS A 97 6.28 -3.96 -10.69
CA LYS A 97 6.62 -4.21 -12.10
C LYS A 97 6.88 -5.68 -12.39
N VAL A 98 7.47 -6.41 -11.45
CA VAL A 98 7.80 -7.84 -11.60
C VAL A 98 6.55 -8.60 -12.03
N ARG A 99 6.64 -9.25 -13.18
CA ARG A 99 5.56 -10.09 -13.69
C ARG A 99 5.30 -11.21 -12.69
N ARG A 100 4.04 -11.41 -12.30
CA ARG A 100 3.63 -12.46 -11.35
C ARG A 100 3.79 -13.90 -11.88
N SER A 101 4.35 -14.08 -13.07
CA SER A 101 4.63 -15.39 -13.65
C SER A 101 5.86 -16.03 -12.97
N GLY A 102 5.74 -17.26 -12.46
CA GLY A 102 6.89 -18.06 -12.02
C GLY A 102 7.31 -17.85 -10.56
N ASP A 103 6.41 -18.13 -9.62
CA ASP A 103 6.65 -18.45 -8.20
C ASP A 103 7.48 -17.49 -7.32
N PHE A 104 8.04 -16.40 -7.82
CA PHE A 104 8.89 -15.51 -7.01
C PHE A 104 8.16 -14.89 -5.81
N HIS A 105 6.92 -14.43 -5.98
CA HIS A 105 6.17 -13.82 -4.88
C HIS A 105 5.87 -14.83 -3.76
N ALA A 106 5.42 -16.03 -4.12
CA ALA A 106 5.16 -17.10 -3.17
C ALA A 106 6.45 -17.56 -2.48
N ALA A 107 7.54 -17.69 -3.23
CA ALA A 107 8.86 -18.00 -2.68
C ALA A 107 9.38 -16.90 -1.74
N ALA A 108 9.12 -15.63 -2.06
CA ALA A 108 9.49 -14.48 -1.24
C ALA A 108 8.70 -14.44 0.09
N GLU A 109 7.39 -14.69 0.04
CA GLU A 109 6.55 -14.80 1.25
C GLU A 109 6.97 -16.00 2.10
N ALA A 110 7.24 -17.15 1.47
CA ALA A 110 7.73 -18.34 2.16
C ALA A 110 9.12 -18.13 2.81
N ALA A 111 10.02 -17.43 2.12
CA ALA A 111 11.35 -17.08 2.63
C ALA A 111 11.26 -16.11 3.82
N LEU A 112 10.35 -15.13 3.77
CA LEU A 112 10.14 -14.16 4.83
C LEU A 112 9.35 -14.74 6.02
N GLY A 113 8.47 -15.71 5.77
CA GLY A 113 7.51 -16.24 6.74
C GLY A 113 6.28 -15.36 6.95
N HIS A 114 6.12 -14.30 6.15
CA HIS A 114 5.03 -13.33 6.23
C HIS A 114 4.59 -12.88 4.83
N ASN A 115 3.31 -12.47 4.72
CA ASN A 115 2.75 -11.95 3.48
C ASN A 115 3.44 -10.63 3.06
N ILE A 116 3.60 -10.43 1.76
CA ILE A 116 4.22 -9.22 1.19
C ILE A 116 3.16 -8.41 0.44
N GLU A 117 2.83 -7.24 0.97
CA GLU A 117 1.86 -6.31 0.41
C GLU A 117 2.50 -5.45 -0.69
N VAL A 118 2.16 -5.69 -1.97
CA VAL A 118 2.56 -4.76 -3.03
C VAL A 118 1.69 -3.50 -2.95
N ILE A 119 2.29 -2.33 -2.73
CA ILE A 119 1.59 -1.05 -2.55
C ILE A 119 1.72 -0.15 -3.79
N SER A 120 0.73 0.71 -4.03
CA SER A 120 0.79 1.73 -5.09
C SER A 120 1.85 2.79 -4.77
N GLY A 121 2.27 3.57 -5.77
CA GLY A 121 3.19 4.69 -5.54
C GLY A 121 2.59 5.77 -4.63
N LEU A 122 1.28 6.00 -4.71
CA LEU A 122 0.60 6.97 -3.83
C LEU A 122 0.48 6.48 -2.38
N GLU A 123 0.29 5.17 -2.18
CA GLU A 123 0.32 4.58 -0.83
C GLU A 123 1.74 4.62 -0.23
N GLU A 124 2.77 4.36 -1.05
CA GLU A 124 4.17 4.56 -0.68
C GLU A 124 4.44 6.01 -0.25
N ALA A 125 3.99 6.98 -1.05
CA ALA A 125 4.09 8.40 -0.74
C ALA A 125 3.39 8.78 0.58
N ARG A 126 2.18 8.25 0.83
CA ARG A 126 1.43 8.48 2.08
C ARG A 126 2.20 7.95 3.29
N LEU A 127 2.73 6.73 3.20
CA LEU A 127 3.49 6.10 4.29
C LEU A 127 4.82 6.82 4.54
N VAL A 128 5.55 7.21 3.49
CA VAL A 128 6.75 8.05 3.60
C VAL A 128 6.43 9.35 4.32
N TYR A 129 5.37 10.05 3.93
CA TYR A 129 4.96 11.30 4.57
C TYR A 129 4.63 11.07 6.06
N GLY A 130 3.88 10.01 6.39
CA GLY A 130 3.61 9.63 7.78
C GLY A 130 4.87 9.37 8.58
N GLY A 131 5.84 8.63 8.04
CA GLY A 131 7.11 8.33 8.70
C GLY A 131 7.99 9.56 8.90
N VAL A 132 8.09 10.43 7.91
CA VAL A 132 8.86 11.69 7.99
C VAL A 132 8.23 12.65 8.99
N THR A 133 6.92 12.82 8.96
CA THR A 133 6.24 13.88 9.73
C THR A 133 5.85 13.49 11.15
N HIS A 134 5.92 12.20 11.51
CA HIS A 134 5.55 11.72 12.83
C HIS A 134 6.39 12.39 13.94
N GLY A 135 5.75 12.79 15.04
CA GLY A 135 6.44 13.37 16.19
C GLY A 135 7.06 14.75 15.97
N MET A 136 6.81 15.42 14.84
CA MET A 136 7.28 16.80 14.57
C MET A 136 6.38 17.89 15.19
N GLY A 137 5.54 17.52 16.17
CA GLY A 137 4.59 18.40 16.86
C GLY A 137 3.45 18.93 15.97
N ASP A 138 2.49 19.58 16.62
CA ASP A 138 1.28 20.15 15.98
C ASP A 138 1.51 21.48 15.27
N GLN A 139 2.76 21.96 15.24
CA GLN A 139 3.10 23.13 14.46
C GLN A 139 2.58 22.94 13.03
N LEU A 140 2.11 24.06 12.48
CA LEU A 140 1.29 24.10 11.29
C LEU A 140 2.06 24.36 9.96
N PRO A 141 3.39 24.17 9.81
CA PRO A 141 3.98 24.43 8.51
C PRO A 141 3.45 23.41 7.50
N ARG A 142 3.16 23.89 6.30
CA ARG A 142 3.04 23.06 5.11
C ARG A 142 4.40 22.46 4.84
N ARG A 143 4.45 21.13 4.70
CA ARG A 143 5.70 20.39 4.49
C ARG A 143 5.68 19.81 3.09
N LEU A 144 6.72 20.11 2.32
CA LEU A 144 7.08 19.32 1.15
C LEU A 144 7.99 18.18 1.63
N VAL A 145 7.64 16.94 1.32
CA VAL A 145 8.47 15.75 1.55
C VAL A 145 8.85 15.18 0.19
N VAL A 146 10.14 14.92 0.00
CA VAL A 146 10.72 14.31 -1.20
C VAL A 146 11.46 13.03 -0.81
N ASP A 147 11.13 11.91 -1.42
CA ASP A 147 11.86 10.66 -1.22
C ASP A 147 12.35 10.14 -2.57
N ILE A 148 13.68 10.04 -2.75
CA ILE A 148 14.28 9.51 -3.98
C ILE A 148 14.69 8.06 -3.73
N GLY A 149 13.84 7.15 -4.19
CA GLY A 149 14.09 5.73 -4.21
C GLY A 149 14.98 5.27 -5.38
N GLY A 150 15.07 3.95 -5.55
CA GLY A 150 15.81 3.35 -6.66
C GLY A 150 15.08 3.44 -8.01
N GLY A 151 13.76 3.21 -8.00
CA GLY A 151 12.93 3.16 -9.21
C GLY A 151 11.82 4.21 -9.29
N SER A 152 11.54 4.94 -8.21
CA SER A 152 10.60 6.05 -8.16
C SER A 152 11.07 7.16 -7.23
N THR A 153 10.40 8.31 -7.35
CA THR A 153 10.50 9.43 -6.44
C THR A 153 9.09 9.82 -6.00
N GLU A 154 8.89 9.94 -4.69
CA GLU A 154 7.65 10.37 -4.09
C GLU A 154 7.76 11.85 -3.69
N LEU A 155 6.75 12.66 -4.08
CA LEU A 155 6.65 14.06 -3.73
C LEU A 155 5.33 14.31 -3.00
N ILE A 156 5.38 14.84 -1.79
CA ILE A 156 4.19 15.01 -0.95
C ILE A 156 4.15 16.43 -0.38
N ILE A 157 3.03 17.12 -0.53
CA ILE A 157 2.72 18.32 0.25
C ILE A 157 1.61 17.98 1.22
N GLY A 158 1.85 18.24 2.51
CA GLY A 158 0.89 18.00 3.56
C GLY A 158 0.98 19.01 4.70
N ARG A 159 0.06 18.87 5.66
CA ARG A 159 0.06 19.63 6.91
C ARG A 159 -0.26 18.69 8.05
N ARG A 160 0.48 18.80 9.17
CA ARG A 160 0.40 17.82 10.27
C ARG A 160 0.59 16.40 9.73
N ALA A 161 -0.21 15.44 10.20
CA ALA A 161 -0.21 14.06 9.72
C ALA A 161 -0.98 13.84 8.40
N THR A 162 -1.62 14.89 7.84
CA THR A 162 -2.50 14.74 6.68
C THR A 162 -1.80 15.17 5.38
N PRO A 163 -1.51 14.24 4.46
CA PRO A 163 -1.06 14.59 3.12
C PRO A 163 -2.21 15.20 2.31
N ARG A 164 -1.89 16.15 1.41
CA ARG A 164 -2.90 16.83 0.57
C ARG A 164 -2.63 16.70 -0.92
N VAL A 165 -1.36 16.83 -1.31
CA VAL A 165 -0.90 16.59 -2.68
C VAL A 165 0.14 15.48 -2.59
N MET A 166 -0.05 14.43 -3.37
CA MET A 166 0.86 13.29 -3.42
C MET A 166 1.04 12.90 -4.87
N GLU A 167 2.27 12.59 -5.23
CA GLU A 167 2.63 12.03 -6.54
C GLU A 167 3.77 11.03 -6.32
N SER A 168 3.80 9.98 -7.14
CA SER A 168 4.92 9.04 -7.24
C SER A 168 5.28 8.92 -8.71
N VAL A 169 6.48 9.37 -9.05
CA VAL A 169 6.97 9.44 -10.44
C VAL A 169 7.99 8.33 -10.65
N SER A 170 8.02 7.72 -11.84
CA SER A 170 9.00 6.68 -12.21
C SER A 170 10.40 7.25 -12.48
N LEU A 171 10.92 8.00 -11.52
CA LEU A 171 12.18 8.71 -11.54
C LEU A 171 12.98 8.30 -10.31
N GLY A 172 14.03 7.49 -10.44
CA GLY A 172 14.78 6.98 -9.28
C GLY A 172 16.26 6.78 -9.59
N CYS A 173 17.12 6.73 -8.57
CA CYS A 173 18.57 6.78 -8.78
C CYS A 173 19.13 5.60 -9.58
N VAL A 174 18.56 4.40 -9.46
CA VAL A 174 19.01 3.22 -10.22
C VAL A 174 18.63 3.37 -11.69
N VAL A 175 17.35 3.65 -11.96
CA VAL A 175 16.82 3.78 -13.33
C VAL A 175 17.48 4.96 -14.06
N HIS A 176 17.71 6.07 -13.36
CA HIS A 176 18.36 7.23 -13.95
C HIS A 176 19.85 7.00 -14.21
N THR A 177 20.52 6.23 -13.35
CA THR A 177 21.91 5.83 -13.62
C THR A 177 21.97 4.93 -14.85
N GLN A 178 21.15 3.88 -14.91
CA GLN A 178 21.10 2.97 -16.06
C GLN A 178 20.73 3.66 -17.38
N ARG A 179 19.99 4.77 -17.34
CA ARG A 179 19.58 5.48 -18.56
C ARG A 179 20.64 6.41 -19.13
N PHE A 180 21.51 6.96 -18.28
CA PHE A 180 22.42 8.05 -18.67
C PHE A 180 23.91 7.78 -18.38
N PHE A 181 24.20 6.75 -17.59
CA PHE A 181 25.53 6.40 -17.04
C PHE A 181 25.68 4.87 -16.92
N ASP A 182 25.15 4.11 -17.88
CA ASP A 182 25.18 2.63 -17.90
C ASP A 182 26.60 2.06 -18.01
N ASP A 183 27.44 2.72 -18.79
CA ASP A 183 28.88 2.44 -18.92
C ASP A 183 29.73 3.09 -17.81
N GLY A 184 29.10 3.79 -16.86
CA GLY A 184 29.77 4.47 -15.75
C GLY A 184 30.46 5.80 -16.12
N GLU A 185 30.48 6.22 -17.38
CA GLU A 185 31.12 7.47 -17.79
C GLU A 185 30.36 8.71 -17.30
N ILE A 186 31.07 9.64 -16.68
CA ILE A 186 30.52 10.90 -16.17
C ILE A 186 31.08 12.05 -17.02
N THR A 187 30.19 12.74 -17.74
CA THR A 187 30.54 13.95 -18.49
C THR A 187 29.53 15.07 -18.23
N PRO A 188 29.92 16.35 -18.39
CA PRO A 188 28.99 17.47 -18.24
C PRO A 188 27.76 17.36 -19.15
N ALA A 189 27.93 16.85 -20.38
CA ALA A 189 26.84 16.65 -21.33
C ALA A 189 25.85 15.57 -20.87
N ARG A 190 26.36 14.42 -20.39
CA ARG A 190 25.52 13.33 -19.84
C ARG A 190 24.75 13.81 -18.61
N PHE A 191 25.43 14.50 -17.68
CA PHE A 191 24.78 15.04 -16.49
C PHE A 191 23.70 16.08 -16.82
N LYS A 192 23.97 17.01 -17.75
CA LYS A 192 22.98 17.99 -18.22
C LYS A 192 21.74 17.31 -18.80
N ARG A 193 21.92 16.26 -19.61
CA ARG A 193 20.82 15.44 -20.14
C ARG A 193 20.03 14.74 -19.03
N ALA A 194 20.71 14.14 -18.06
CA ALA A 194 20.06 13.48 -16.93
C ALA A 194 19.25 14.47 -16.06
N ARG A 195 19.81 15.64 -15.73
CA ARG A 195 19.12 16.71 -14.99
C ARG A 195 17.90 17.24 -15.75
N LEU A 196 18.03 17.47 -17.07
CA LEU A 196 16.91 17.90 -17.91
C LEU A 196 15.81 16.84 -17.99
N ALA A 197 16.17 15.57 -18.17
CA ALA A 197 15.20 14.48 -18.20
C ALA A 197 14.41 14.39 -16.88
N ALA A 198 15.07 14.54 -15.73
CA ALA A 198 14.38 14.59 -14.45
C ALA A 198 13.37 15.73 -14.38
N ARG A 199 13.68 16.91 -14.95
CA ARG A 199 12.73 18.04 -15.02
C ARG A 199 11.54 17.75 -15.93
N VAL A 200 11.76 17.14 -17.09
CA VAL A 200 10.69 16.76 -18.02
C VAL A 200 9.69 15.80 -17.34
N GLU A 201 10.18 14.81 -16.59
CA GLU A 201 9.33 13.88 -15.83
C GLU A 201 8.52 14.59 -14.71
N LEU A 202 8.92 15.79 -14.28
CA LEU A 202 8.28 16.57 -13.21
C LEU A 202 7.45 17.76 -13.75
N GLU A 203 7.42 17.99 -15.06
CA GLU A 203 6.78 19.16 -15.67
C GLU A 203 5.28 19.24 -15.33
N PHE A 204 4.59 18.10 -15.39
CA PHE A 204 3.14 18.03 -15.15
C PHE A 204 2.73 18.43 -13.72
N LEU A 205 3.64 18.33 -12.74
CA LEU A 205 3.36 18.63 -11.34
C LEU A 205 3.84 20.02 -10.89
N GLU A 206 4.73 20.67 -11.65
CA GLU A 206 5.43 21.89 -11.23
C GLU A 206 4.45 22.99 -10.80
N ARG A 207 3.49 23.36 -11.66
CA ARG A 207 2.52 24.42 -11.37
C ARG A 207 1.64 24.08 -10.17
N ARG A 208 1.21 22.82 -10.05
CA ARG A 208 0.34 22.35 -8.96
C ARG A 208 1.06 22.41 -7.62
N TYR A 209 2.31 21.94 -7.57
CA TYR A 209 3.12 21.92 -6.34
C TYR A 209 3.52 23.33 -5.91
N ARG A 210 4.01 24.17 -6.83
CA ARG A 210 4.34 25.58 -6.53
C ARG A 210 3.13 26.37 -6.04
N LYS A 211 1.94 26.13 -6.63
CA LYS A 211 0.69 26.76 -6.17
C LYS A 211 0.26 26.27 -4.78
N ALA A 212 0.40 24.98 -4.49
CA ALA A 212 0.09 24.44 -3.16
C ALA A 212 1.03 25.04 -2.09
N GLY A 213 2.31 25.19 -2.45
CA GLY A 213 3.36 25.79 -1.64
C GLY A 213 3.73 24.97 -0.41
N TRP A 214 4.86 25.31 0.18
CA TRP A 214 5.37 24.72 1.42
C TRP A 214 6.11 25.77 2.21
N ASP A 215 6.17 25.57 3.52
CA ASP A 215 6.92 26.42 4.44
C ASP A 215 8.28 25.75 4.78
N VAL A 216 8.31 24.41 4.77
CA VAL A 216 9.54 23.61 4.96
C VAL A 216 9.61 22.50 3.93
N ALA A 217 10.77 22.32 3.29
CA ALA A 217 11.05 21.19 2.43
C ALA A 217 11.95 20.18 3.16
N MET A 218 11.58 18.91 3.10
CA MET A 218 12.27 17.79 3.74
C MET A 218 12.52 16.68 2.74
N GLY A 219 13.67 16.02 2.85
CA GLY A 219 14.11 14.97 1.97
C GLY A 219 14.53 13.72 2.74
N SER A 220 14.09 12.54 2.30
CA SER A 220 14.42 11.26 2.90
C SER A 220 15.10 10.31 1.89
N SER A 221 15.30 9.05 2.30
CA SER A 221 16.00 8.03 1.51
C SER A 221 17.51 8.24 1.32
N GLY A 222 18.16 7.21 0.77
CA GLY A 222 19.61 7.11 0.73
C GLY A 222 20.30 8.06 -0.24
N THR A 223 19.64 8.48 -1.32
CA THR A 223 20.19 9.46 -2.28
C THR A 223 20.38 10.81 -1.62
N ILE A 224 19.32 11.37 -1.04
CA ILE A 224 19.33 12.69 -0.40
C ILE A 224 20.30 12.69 0.78
N ARG A 225 20.25 11.65 1.64
CA ARG A 225 21.18 11.52 2.76
C ARG A 225 22.63 11.36 2.32
N GLY A 226 22.88 10.65 1.21
CA GLY A 226 24.22 10.51 0.65
C GLY A 226 24.80 11.84 0.19
N ILE A 227 24.02 12.62 -0.56
CA ILE A 227 24.41 13.95 -1.03
C ILE A 227 24.67 14.90 0.15
N TRP A 228 23.76 14.92 1.13
CA TRP A 228 23.94 15.71 2.35
C TRP A 228 25.21 15.32 3.13
N ARG A 229 25.52 14.03 3.26
CA ARG A 229 26.76 13.57 3.94
C ARG A 229 28.02 14.00 3.22
N VAL A 230 28.01 13.98 1.89
CA VAL A 230 29.13 14.52 1.09
C VAL A 230 29.28 16.02 1.33
N MET A 231 28.19 16.78 1.30
CA MET A 231 28.23 18.22 1.60
C MET A 231 28.74 18.51 3.01
N LEU A 232 28.31 17.72 4.00
CA LEU A 232 28.72 17.85 5.40
C LEU A 232 30.22 17.55 5.55
N ALA A 233 30.70 16.46 4.93
CA ALA A 233 32.11 16.09 4.96
C ALA A 233 33.01 17.17 4.34
N GLN A 234 32.51 17.87 3.31
CA GLN A 234 33.19 18.99 2.67
C GLN A 234 32.99 20.34 3.37
N ARG A 235 32.23 20.38 4.48
CA ARG A 235 31.86 21.62 5.20
C ARG A 235 31.16 22.65 4.32
N TRP A 236 30.36 22.19 3.35
CA TRP A 236 29.53 23.05 2.50
C TRP A 236 28.14 23.29 3.08
N THR A 237 27.80 22.61 4.16
CA THR A 237 26.57 22.81 4.92
C THR A 237 26.75 22.36 6.36
N ASP A 238 25.97 22.96 7.25
CA ASP A 238 25.85 22.53 8.65
C ASP A 238 24.63 21.64 8.87
N GLN A 239 23.53 21.87 8.12
CA GLN A 239 22.24 21.22 8.41
C GLN A 239 21.41 20.86 7.15
N HIS A 240 21.43 21.67 6.09
CA HIS A 240 20.50 21.52 4.95
C HIS A 240 21.22 21.33 3.61
N ILE A 241 20.59 20.65 2.65
CA ILE A 241 21.04 20.69 1.26
C ILE A 241 20.60 22.03 0.68
N THR A 242 21.53 22.94 0.41
CA THR A 242 21.26 24.22 -0.27
C THR A 242 21.47 24.08 -1.77
N ARG A 243 20.84 24.93 -2.59
CA ARG A 243 21.07 24.97 -4.04
C ARG A 243 22.56 25.14 -4.36
N ALA A 244 23.22 26.10 -3.72
CA ALA A 244 24.65 26.35 -3.95
C ALA A 244 25.52 25.15 -3.56
N GLY A 245 25.23 24.49 -2.43
CA GLY A 245 25.95 23.30 -2.02
C GLY A 245 25.69 22.10 -2.93
N LEU A 246 24.48 21.97 -3.48
CA LEU A 246 24.15 20.95 -4.47
C LEU A 246 24.96 21.13 -5.76
N GLU A 247 25.09 22.36 -6.27
CA GLU A 247 25.93 22.64 -7.45
C GLU A 247 27.42 22.32 -7.19
N LYS A 248 27.95 22.59 -5.99
CA LYS A 248 29.32 22.15 -5.61
C LYS A 248 29.48 20.63 -5.63
N VAL A 249 28.47 19.87 -5.20
CA VAL A 249 28.49 18.40 -5.29
C VAL A 249 28.47 17.94 -6.75
N ILE A 250 27.75 18.65 -7.62
CA ILE A 250 27.74 18.38 -9.06
C ILE A 250 29.12 18.62 -9.66
N GLU A 251 29.77 19.75 -9.35
CA GLU A 251 31.13 20.04 -9.80
C GLU A 251 32.13 18.97 -9.33
N LEU A 252 32.06 18.56 -8.06
CA LEU A 252 32.88 17.47 -7.52
C LEU A 252 32.59 16.13 -8.19
N ALA A 253 31.34 15.84 -8.52
CA ALA A 253 30.98 14.62 -9.24
C ALA A 253 31.50 14.63 -10.69
N LEU A 254 31.43 15.76 -11.37
CA LEU A 254 31.94 15.94 -12.73
C LEU A 254 33.47 15.92 -12.79
N SER A 255 34.17 16.22 -11.68
CA SER A 255 35.62 16.05 -11.60
C SER A 255 36.05 14.58 -11.53
N ARG A 256 35.09 13.64 -11.44
CA ARG A 256 35.32 12.21 -11.51
C ARG A 256 34.76 11.71 -12.82
N ASP A 257 35.61 11.39 -13.79
CA ASP A 257 35.18 10.97 -15.14
C ASP A 257 34.41 9.65 -15.18
N HIS A 258 34.39 8.91 -14.07
CA HIS A 258 33.76 7.59 -13.99
C HIS A 258 33.15 7.33 -12.62
N VAL A 259 32.01 6.62 -12.58
CA VAL A 259 31.26 6.29 -11.35
C VAL A 259 32.13 5.54 -10.34
N ASP A 260 33.00 4.64 -10.78
CA ASP A 260 33.89 3.89 -9.88
C ASP A 260 34.91 4.76 -9.14
N ARG A 261 35.22 5.94 -9.69
CA ARG A 261 36.14 6.92 -9.08
C ARG A 261 35.43 7.84 -8.07
N ILE A 262 34.13 7.65 -7.82
CA ILE A 262 33.40 8.38 -6.78
C ILE A 262 33.77 7.83 -5.40
N ASP A 263 34.71 8.49 -4.74
CA ASP A 263 35.28 8.11 -3.45
C ASP A 263 35.00 9.14 -2.34
N PHE A 264 33.87 9.85 -2.44
CA PHE A 264 33.59 10.99 -1.58
C PHE A 264 33.47 10.62 -0.10
N ALA A 265 34.14 11.40 0.75
CA ALA A 265 34.01 11.30 2.20
C ALA A 265 32.54 11.41 2.62
N GLY A 266 32.09 10.52 3.51
CA GLY A 266 30.70 10.44 3.99
C GLY A 266 29.73 9.70 3.06
N LEU A 267 30.11 9.43 1.80
CA LEU A 267 29.34 8.58 0.91
C LEU A 267 29.63 7.11 1.21
N ARG A 268 28.57 6.31 1.32
CA ARG A 268 28.70 4.87 1.53
C ARG A 268 29.07 4.17 0.23
N GLU A 269 29.93 3.16 0.32
CA GLU A 269 30.41 2.39 -0.83
C GLU A 269 29.27 1.80 -1.68
N ASP A 270 28.27 1.22 -1.02
CA ASP A 270 27.11 0.61 -1.69
C ASP A 270 26.19 1.62 -2.39
N ARG A 271 26.41 2.93 -2.19
CA ARG A 271 25.71 4.03 -2.89
C ARG A 271 26.49 4.59 -4.07
N ARG A 272 27.80 4.34 -4.15
CA ARG A 272 28.66 4.80 -5.25
C ARG A 272 28.04 4.53 -6.63
N PRO A 273 27.56 3.30 -6.95
CA PRO A 273 27.12 2.98 -8.31
C PRO A 273 25.88 3.74 -8.78
N VAL A 274 25.12 4.37 -7.87
CA VAL A 274 23.84 5.04 -8.18
C VAL A 274 23.86 6.53 -7.81
N PHE A 275 24.99 7.03 -7.33
CA PHE A 275 25.10 8.38 -6.78
C PHE A 275 24.85 9.45 -7.86
N ILE A 276 25.49 9.33 -9.02
CA ILE A 276 25.41 10.33 -10.09
C ILE A 276 23.98 10.47 -10.65
N GLY A 277 23.28 9.36 -10.86
CA GLY A 277 21.88 9.39 -11.29
C GLY A 277 20.97 10.00 -10.23
N GLY A 278 21.18 9.66 -8.95
CA GLY A 278 20.45 10.26 -7.84
C GLY A 278 20.70 11.77 -7.68
N LEU A 279 21.94 12.22 -7.91
CA LEU A 279 22.31 13.64 -7.89
C LEU A 279 21.61 14.42 -9.00
N ALA A 280 21.56 13.88 -10.21
CA ALA A 280 20.83 14.47 -11.33
C ALA A 280 19.32 14.57 -11.06
N VAL A 281 18.72 13.56 -10.42
CA VAL A 281 17.31 13.58 -9.99
C VAL A 281 17.07 14.69 -8.97
N LEU A 282 17.89 14.78 -7.91
CA LEU A 282 17.73 15.81 -6.90
C LEU A 282 17.89 17.23 -7.48
N ALA A 283 18.86 17.42 -8.38
CA ALA A 283 19.05 18.68 -9.10
C ALA A 283 17.82 19.06 -9.95
N GLY A 284 17.23 18.08 -10.65
CA GLY A 284 16.00 18.27 -11.41
C GLY A 284 14.81 18.67 -10.52
N ILE A 285 14.70 18.10 -9.32
CA ILE A 285 13.66 18.47 -8.33
C ILE A 285 13.88 19.91 -7.83
N PHE A 286 15.13 20.28 -7.49
CA PHE A 286 15.46 21.64 -7.10
C PHE A 286 15.06 22.65 -8.17
N ASP A 287 15.33 22.35 -9.45
CA ASP A 287 14.96 23.22 -10.55
C ASP A 287 13.46 23.30 -10.77
N SER A 288 12.77 22.16 -10.81
CA SER A 288 11.34 22.08 -11.10
C SER A 288 10.52 22.75 -10.00
N LEU A 289 10.92 22.61 -8.73
CA LEU A 289 10.19 23.17 -7.60
C LEU A 289 10.71 24.53 -7.13
N GLY A 290 11.84 25.01 -7.69
CA GLY A 290 12.45 26.27 -7.26
C GLY A 290 12.98 26.22 -5.83
N LEU A 291 13.49 25.06 -5.38
CA LEU A 291 13.98 24.91 -4.02
C LEU A 291 15.29 25.67 -3.80
N ASN A 292 15.40 26.31 -2.64
CA ASN A 292 16.64 26.94 -2.17
C ASN A 292 17.34 26.07 -1.12
N GLU A 293 16.56 25.40 -0.28
CA GLU A 293 17.06 24.47 0.73
C GLU A 293 16.14 23.24 0.88
N LEU A 294 16.73 22.15 1.38
CA LEU A 294 16.05 20.90 1.70
C LEU A 294 16.65 20.30 2.98
N ARG A 295 15.82 20.10 4.00
CA ARG A 295 16.22 19.45 5.26
C ARG A 295 16.29 17.94 5.08
N THR A 296 17.20 17.24 5.77
CA THR A 296 17.23 15.77 5.71
C THR A 296 16.41 15.14 6.82
N SER A 297 15.80 14.00 6.53
CA SER A 297 15.11 13.14 7.51
C SER A 297 15.79 11.79 7.58
N ASP A 298 15.98 11.31 8.81
CA ASP A 298 16.44 9.94 9.08
C ASP A 298 15.31 8.90 9.02
N ARG A 299 14.05 9.36 9.03
CA ARG A 299 12.83 8.55 8.95
C ARG A 299 12.24 8.60 7.54
N ALA A 300 11.62 7.51 7.10
CA ALA A 300 11.03 7.36 5.78
C ALA A 300 9.88 6.32 5.82
N LEU A 301 9.77 5.49 4.78
CA LEU A 301 8.74 4.47 4.62
C LEU A 301 8.61 3.52 5.81
N ARG A 302 9.72 3.02 6.37
CA ARG A 302 9.70 2.00 7.44
C ARG A 302 9.03 2.49 8.72
N GLU A 303 9.38 3.70 9.16
CA GLU A 303 8.73 4.32 10.30
C GLU A 303 7.25 4.55 10.01
N GLY A 304 6.90 4.99 8.79
CA GLY A 304 5.53 5.08 8.32
C GLY A 304 4.75 3.77 8.41
N LEU A 305 5.38 2.64 8.05
CA LEU A 305 4.78 1.31 8.15
C LEU A 305 4.51 0.91 9.59
N ILE A 306 5.43 1.16 10.52
CA ILE A 306 5.22 0.89 11.95
C ILE A 306 4.05 1.73 12.48
N TYR A 307 4.03 3.04 12.20
CA TYR A 307 2.94 3.90 12.68
C TYR A 307 1.58 3.51 12.08
N ASP A 308 1.54 3.16 10.79
CA ASP A 308 0.30 2.71 10.16
C ASP A 308 -0.16 1.35 10.71
N LEU A 309 0.77 0.43 11.00
CA LEU A 309 0.47 -0.85 11.63
C LEU A 309 -0.14 -0.66 13.03
N LEU A 310 0.45 0.21 13.84
CA LEU A 310 -0.09 0.56 15.16
C LEU A 310 -1.47 1.22 15.05
N GLY A 311 -1.66 2.08 14.04
CA GLY A 311 -2.98 2.63 13.70
C GLY A 311 -4.01 1.53 13.46
N ARG A 312 -3.71 0.54 12.61
CA ARG A 312 -4.60 -0.60 12.29
C ARG A 312 -4.93 -1.49 13.48
N LEU A 313 -4.02 -1.61 14.43
CA LEU A 313 -4.23 -2.39 15.66
C LEU A 313 -4.97 -1.60 16.75
N SER A 314 -5.02 -0.28 16.60
CA SER A 314 -5.85 0.62 17.39
C SER A 314 -7.23 0.83 16.74
N ASN A 315 -8.01 1.79 17.23
CA ASN A 315 -9.33 2.12 16.69
C ASN A 315 -9.27 3.08 15.48
N HIS A 316 -8.12 3.21 14.79
CA HIS A 316 -7.92 4.17 13.71
C HIS A 316 -7.26 3.51 12.49
N ASP A 317 -8.07 2.82 11.68
CA ASP A 317 -7.65 2.24 10.40
C ASP A 317 -7.92 3.22 9.25
N VAL A 318 -6.87 3.71 8.60
CA VAL A 318 -6.95 4.64 7.46
C VAL A 318 -7.78 4.08 6.31
N ARG A 319 -7.90 2.75 6.19
CA ARG A 319 -8.73 2.11 5.16
C ARG A 319 -10.22 2.37 5.38
N ASP A 320 -10.67 2.40 6.64
CA ASP A 320 -12.06 2.74 6.95
C ASP A 320 -12.38 4.16 6.49
N GLU A 321 -11.48 5.12 6.77
CA GLU A 321 -11.62 6.51 6.33
C GLU A 321 -11.59 6.66 4.80
N ALA A 322 -10.71 5.91 4.12
CA ALA A 322 -10.62 5.93 2.67
C ALA A 322 -11.92 5.44 2.01
N VAL A 323 -12.53 4.38 2.56
CA VAL A 323 -13.81 3.84 2.11
C VAL A 323 -14.94 4.84 2.33
N GLU A 324 -15.00 5.48 3.50
CA GLU A 324 -16.01 6.49 3.80
C GLU A 324 -15.88 7.72 2.90
N ALA A 325 -14.66 8.22 2.72
CA ALA A 325 -14.38 9.36 1.86
C ALA A 325 -14.79 9.07 0.41
N MET A 326 -14.59 7.83 -0.06
CA MET A 326 -15.02 7.40 -1.38
C MET A 326 -16.54 7.28 -1.46
N ALA A 327 -17.19 6.58 -0.51
CA ALA A 327 -18.63 6.43 -0.48
C ALA A 327 -19.34 7.80 -0.49
N HIS A 328 -18.85 8.75 0.31
CA HIS A 328 -19.34 10.12 0.33
C HIS A 328 -19.12 10.85 -1.01
N ARG A 329 -17.90 10.77 -1.58
CA ARG A 329 -17.57 11.41 -2.87
C ARG A 329 -18.48 10.97 -4.01
N TYR A 330 -18.87 9.70 -4.02
CA TYR A 330 -19.71 9.09 -5.05
C TYR A 330 -21.20 9.08 -4.70
N GLY A 331 -21.60 9.69 -3.58
CA GLY A 331 -23.00 9.83 -3.20
C GLY A 331 -23.70 8.50 -2.87
N VAL A 332 -22.99 7.55 -2.26
CA VAL A 332 -23.58 6.28 -1.81
C VAL A 332 -24.62 6.55 -0.71
N ASP A 333 -25.76 5.86 -0.78
CA ASP A 333 -26.79 5.91 0.25
C ASP A 333 -26.32 5.17 1.52
N ALA A 334 -25.88 5.95 2.52
CA ALA A 334 -25.37 5.42 3.77
C ALA A 334 -26.42 4.62 4.55
N GLY A 335 -27.70 5.03 4.52
CA GLY A 335 -28.78 4.34 5.22
C GLY A 335 -29.02 2.96 4.62
N HIS A 336 -29.03 2.87 3.29
CA HIS A 336 -29.13 1.59 2.59
C HIS A 336 -27.90 0.71 2.86
N ALA A 337 -26.69 1.26 2.81
CA ALA A 337 -25.46 0.54 3.12
C ALA A 337 -25.43 -0.02 4.56
N ASP A 338 -25.95 0.72 5.54
CA ASP A 338 -26.07 0.25 6.92
C ASP A 338 -27.03 -0.94 7.05
N ASP A 339 -28.18 -0.88 6.36
CA ASP A 339 -29.18 -1.94 6.34
C ASP A 339 -28.61 -3.24 5.74
N LEU A 340 -27.90 -3.12 4.61
CA LEU A 340 -27.18 -4.23 3.98
C LEU A 340 -26.10 -4.80 4.89
N THR A 341 -25.31 -3.93 5.51
CA THR A 341 -24.21 -4.32 6.40
C THR A 341 -24.74 -5.16 7.54
N ARG A 342 -25.81 -4.74 8.23
CA ARG A 342 -26.38 -5.51 9.35
C ARG A 342 -26.84 -6.90 8.92
N THR A 343 -27.52 -7.03 7.78
CA THR A 343 -27.93 -8.34 7.26
C THR A 343 -26.73 -9.18 6.85
N ALA A 344 -25.77 -8.62 6.10
CA ALA A 344 -24.58 -9.33 5.66
C ALA A 344 -23.75 -9.87 6.82
N LEU A 345 -23.55 -9.08 7.88
CA LEU A 345 -22.80 -9.51 9.06
C LEU A 345 -23.53 -10.61 9.84
N LYS A 346 -24.86 -10.52 9.98
CA LYS A 346 -25.68 -11.58 10.60
C LYS A 346 -25.59 -12.89 9.83
N LEU A 347 -25.57 -12.82 8.50
CA LEU A 347 -25.42 -14.00 7.63
C LEU A 347 -24.00 -14.58 7.71
N LEU A 348 -22.98 -13.73 7.75
CA LEU A 348 -21.58 -14.14 7.93
C LEU A 348 -21.38 -14.92 9.23
N GLU A 349 -21.98 -14.50 10.34
CA GLU A 349 -21.87 -15.21 11.63
C GLU A 349 -22.40 -16.64 11.57
N GLN A 350 -23.41 -16.90 10.73
CA GLN A 350 -23.96 -18.24 10.52
C GLN A 350 -23.09 -19.09 9.58
N ALA A 351 -22.38 -18.44 8.65
CA ALA A 351 -21.62 -19.11 7.59
C ALA A 351 -20.13 -19.30 7.90
N ALA A 352 -19.55 -18.45 8.77
CA ALA A 352 -18.11 -18.33 8.92
C ALA A 352 -17.43 -19.62 9.37
N LYS A 353 -17.97 -20.30 10.39
CA LYS A 353 -17.41 -21.56 10.89
C LYS A 353 -17.53 -22.71 9.88
N PRO A 354 -18.71 -23.03 9.29
CA PRO A 354 -18.83 -24.06 8.26
C PRO A 354 -17.93 -23.83 7.04
N TRP A 355 -17.67 -22.58 6.71
CA TRP A 355 -16.82 -22.18 5.60
C TRP A 355 -15.38 -21.84 6.00
N ASN A 356 -14.96 -22.09 7.24
CA ASN A 356 -13.61 -21.78 7.72
C ASN A 356 -13.12 -20.36 7.32
N LEU A 357 -14.01 -19.37 7.44
CA LEU A 357 -13.69 -17.98 7.15
C LEU A 357 -13.09 -17.32 8.39
N ASP A 358 -12.03 -16.54 8.19
CA ASP A 358 -11.59 -15.58 9.20
C ASP A 358 -12.69 -14.55 9.42
N LEU A 359 -13.35 -14.62 10.57
CA LEU A 359 -14.50 -13.79 10.89
C LEU A 359 -14.14 -12.30 10.93
N ALA A 360 -12.99 -11.93 11.49
CA ALA A 360 -12.60 -10.53 11.64
C ALA A 360 -12.31 -9.88 10.28
N ASN A 361 -11.49 -10.55 9.47
CA ASN A 361 -11.15 -10.08 8.13
C ASN A 361 -12.37 -10.08 7.20
N SER A 362 -13.23 -11.09 7.30
CA SER A 362 -14.48 -11.19 6.52
C SER A 362 -15.49 -10.08 6.87
N LYS A 363 -15.66 -9.78 8.16
CA LYS A 363 -16.52 -8.68 8.63
C LYS A 363 -16.05 -7.34 8.03
N ARG A 364 -14.74 -7.10 8.01
CA ARG A 364 -14.15 -5.86 7.48
C ARG A 364 -14.34 -5.74 5.97
N LEU A 365 -13.99 -6.79 5.20
CA LEU A 365 -14.18 -6.80 3.75
C LEU A 365 -15.65 -6.61 3.34
N LEU A 366 -16.60 -7.27 4.01
CA LEU A 366 -18.03 -7.08 3.74
C LEU A 366 -18.49 -5.65 4.02
N ARG A 367 -18.08 -5.04 5.13
CA ARG A 367 -18.42 -3.64 5.45
C ARG A 367 -17.94 -2.70 4.35
N TRP A 368 -16.69 -2.83 3.92
CA TRP A 368 -16.15 -2.02 2.84
C TRP A 368 -16.87 -2.25 1.52
N ALA A 369 -17.12 -3.51 1.15
CA ALA A 369 -17.80 -3.82 -0.10
C ALA A 369 -19.22 -3.27 -0.14
N VAL A 370 -19.96 -3.36 0.98
CA VAL A 370 -21.30 -2.76 1.08
C VAL A 370 -21.23 -1.24 0.96
N LYS A 371 -20.29 -0.56 1.63
CA LYS A 371 -20.16 0.91 1.51
C LYS A 371 -19.78 1.38 0.11
N LEU A 372 -19.19 0.51 -0.70
CA LEU A 372 -18.75 0.84 -2.05
C LEU A 372 -19.58 0.19 -3.16
N HIS A 373 -20.62 -0.58 -2.83
CA HIS A 373 -21.35 -1.36 -3.84
C HIS A 373 -22.03 -0.48 -4.90
N GLU A 374 -22.42 0.74 -4.52
CA GLU A 374 -23.18 1.69 -5.34
C GLU A 374 -22.34 2.81 -5.97
N VAL A 375 -21.01 2.85 -5.79
CA VAL A 375 -20.18 3.94 -6.35
C VAL A 375 -20.26 4.03 -7.87
N GLY A 376 -20.61 2.95 -8.56
CA GLY A 376 -20.83 2.90 -10.00
C GLY A 376 -22.14 3.53 -10.49
N LEU A 377 -23.07 3.89 -9.60
CA LEU A 377 -24.34 4.51 -9.99
C LEU A 377 -24.16 5.89 -10.63
N VAL A 378 -23.05 6.58 -10.34
CA VAL A 378 -22.71 7.86 -11.00
C VAL A 378 -22.43 7.69 -12.50
N ILE A 379 -22.14 6.47 -12.97
CA ILE A 379 -21.88 6.18 -14.39
C ILE A 379 -23.18 5.77 -15.09
N THR A 380 -23.83 4.73 -14.59
CA THR A 380 -25.11 4.24 -15.13
C THR A 380 -25.81 3.34 -14.13
N HIS A 381 -27.13 3.29 -14.18
CA HIS A 381 -27.92 2.35 -13.39
C HIS A 381 -27.81 0.91 -13.92
N ASN A 382 -27.71 0.70 -15.25
CA ASN A 382 -27.66 -0.65 -15.79
C ASN A 382 -26.27 -1.25 -15.59
N GLY A 383 -26.20 -2.39 -14.90
CA GLY A 383 -24.92 -3.08 -14.70
C GLY A 383 -23.93 -2.34 -13.80
N TYR A 384 -24.39 -1.42 -12.93
CA TYR A 384 -23.51 -0.58 -12.11
C TYR A 384 -22.49 -1.35 -11.27
N HIS A 385 -22.77 -2.59 -10.86
CA HIS A 385 -21.79 -3.46 -10.17
C HIS A 385 -20.47 -3.59 -10.93
N LYS A 386 -20.50 -3.61 -12.27
CA LYS A 386 -19.29 -3.62 -13.11
C LYS A 386 -18.52 -2.31 -12.97
N HIS A 387 -19.24 -1.19 -12.95
CA HIS A 387 -18.69 0.16 -12.78
C HIS A 387 -18.18 0.40 -11.36
N SER A 388 -18.89 -0.06 -10.33
CA SER A 388 -18.43 -0.03 -8.95
C SER A 388 -17.13 -0.82 -8.80
N GLY A 389 -17.09 -2.06 -9.32
CA GLY A 389 -15.87 -2.86 -9.33
C GLY A 389 -14.73 -2.19 -10.09
N TYR A 390 -15.01 -1.58 -11.24
CA TYR A 390 -14.02 -0.83 -12.03
C TYR A 390 -13.48 0.39 -11.26
N ILE A 391 -14.36 1.22 -10.72
CA ILE A 391 -13.99 2.42 -9.95
C ILE A 391 -13.14 2.02 -8.74
N VAL A 392 -13.60 1.06 -7.93
CA VAL A 392 -12.85 0.58 -6.75
C VAL A 392 -11.50 0.00 -7.15
N ARG A 393 -11.41 -0.73 -8.27
CA ARG A 393 -10.16 -1.33 -8.75
C ARG A 393 -9.12 -0.32 -9.23
N ASN A 394 -9.56 0.80 -9.81
CA ASN A 394 -8.69 1.77 -10.48
C ASN A 394 -8.57 3.11 -9.75
N SER A 395 -9.11 3.22 -8.53
CA SER A 395 -8.95 4.39 -7.67
C SER A 395 -7.72 4.28 -6.78
N ASP A 396 -7.27 5.39 -6.20
CA ASP A 396 -6.28 5.35 -5.13
C ASP A 396 -6.97 5.28 -3.77
N LEU A 397 -6.98 4.09 -3.17
CA LEU A 397 -7.52 3.85 -1.83
C LEU A 397 -6.39 3.82 -0.79
N GLN A 398 -6.32 4.89 0.01
CA GLN A 398 -5.31 5.03 1.05
C GLN A 398 -5.39 3.88 2.06
N GLY A 399 -4.24 3.32 2.43
CA GLY A 399 -4.12 2.19 3.34
C GLY A 399 -4.30 0.82 2.67
N PHE A 400 -4.78 0.74 1.42
CA PHE A 400 -4.96 -0.54 0.74
C PHE A 400 -3.69 -0.98 0.02
N SER A 401 -3.36 -2.27 0.14
CA SER A 401 -2.44 -2.92 -0.79
C SER A 401 -3.14 -3.16 -2.14
N GLN A 402 -2.38 -3.38 -3.21
CA GLN A 402 -2.97 -3.74 -4.51
C GLN A 402 -3.77 -5.05 -4.41
N THR A 403 -3.33 -5.98 -3.58
CA THR A 403 -4.07 -7.22 -3.35
C THR A 403 -5.40 -6.94 -2.65
N ASP A 404 -5.40 -6.25 -1.52
CA ASP A 404 -6.62 -5.93 -0.75
C ASP A 404 -7.64 -5.18 -1.61
N GLN A 405 -7.16 -4.22 -2.40
CA GLN A 405 -8.02 -3.45 -3.29
C GLN A 405 -8.63 -4.31 -4.40
N LYS A 406 -7.88 -5.27 -4.96
CA LYS A 406 -8.43 -6.24 -5.93
C LYS A 406 -9.46 -7.16 -5.29
N LEU A 407 -9.23 -7.63 -4.06
CA LEU A 407 -10.20 -8.43 -3.31
C LEU A 407 -11.51 -7.65 -3.10
N LEU A 408 -11.40 -6.41 -2.66
CA LEU A 408 -12.53 -5.51 -2.44
C LEU A 408 -13.29 -5.22 -3.75
N ALA A 409 -12.57 -4.90 -4.82
CA ALA A 409 -13.16 -4.66 -6.13
C ALA A 409 -13.87 -5.89 -6.70
N ALA A 410 -13.31 -7.10 -6.54
CA ALA A 410 -13.94 -8.35 -6.96
C ALA A 410 -15.23 -8.59 -6.18
N LEU A 411 -15.22 -8.40 -4.85
CA LEU A 411 -16.39 -8.54 -4.01
C LEU A 411 -17.50 -7.53 -4.38
N VAL A 412 -17.13 -6.28 -4.62
CA VAL A 412 -18.03 -5.23 -5.11
C VAL A 412 -18.59 -5.58 -6.49
N ARG A 413 -17.76 -6.06 -7.42
CA ARG A 413 -18.20 -6.46 -8.77
C ARG A 413 -19.22 -7.60 -8.72
N LEU A 414 -19.05 -8.54 -7.79
CA LEU A 414 -19.86 -9.75 -7.70
C LEU A 414 -21.19 -9.56 -6.95
N HIS A 415 -21.52 -8.37 -6.43
CA HIS A 415 -22.68 -8.20 -5.53
C HIS A 415 -24.06 -8.38 -6.18
N ARG A 416 -24.18 -8.37 -7.52
CA ARG A 416 -25.43 -8.64 -8.25
C ARG A 416 -25.19 -9.03 -9.71
N GLY A 417 -26.25 -9.37 -10.44
CA GLY A 417 -26.16 -9.77 -11.86
C GLY A 417 -25.62 -11.20 -12.03
N ARG A 418 -25.15 -11.56 -13.23
CA ARG A 418 -24.50 -12.87 -13.45
C ARG A 418 -23.26 -13.01 -12.54
N PHE A 419 -23.06 -14.19 -11.96
CA PHE A 419 -21.85 -14.47 -11.18
C PHE A 419 -20.64 -14.61 -12.11
N ALA A 420 -19.87 -13.53 -12.26
CA ALA A 420 -18.83 -13.41 -13.28
C ALA A 420 -17.49 -13.96 -12.75
N LEU A 421 -17.09 -15.15 -13.22
CA LEU A 421 -15.85 -15.81 -12.78
C LEU A 421 -14.58 -15.03 -13.18
N ASP A 422 -14.65 -14.20 -14.22
CA ASP A 422 -13.58 -13.29 -14.63
C ASP A 422 -13.21 -12.24 -13.56
N ALA A 423 -14.06 -12.05 -12.55
CA ALA A 423 -13.76 -11.19 -11.41
C ALA A 423 -12.59 -11.70 -10.56
N PHE A 424 -12.21 -12.97 -10.71
CA PHE A 424 -11.13 -13.62 -9.95
C PHE A 424 -9.80 -13.66 -10.68
N ASP A 425 -9.71 -13.25 -11.95
CA ASP A 425 -8.49 -13.37 -12.77
C ASP A 425 -7.24 -12.73 -12.12
N ASP A 426 -7.46 -11.68 -11.33
CA ASP A 426 -6.40 -10.94 -10.63
C ASP A 426 -6.35 -11.19 -9.11
N VAL A 427 -7.22 -12.07 -8.60
CA VAL A 427 -7.30 -12.44 -7.19
C VAL A 427 -6.34 -13.60 -6.91
N PRO A 428 -5.46 -13.52 -5.89
CA PRO A 428 -4.60 -14.66 -5.55
C PRO A 428 -5.43 -15.89 -5.22
N THR A 429 -4.96 -17.07 -5.65
CA THR A 429 -5.72 -18.35 -5.55
C THR A 429 -6.24 -18.64 -4.15
N ILE A 430 -5.46 -18.34 -3.11
CA ILE A 430 -5.84 -18.53 -1.70
C ILE A 430 -7.08 -17.71 -1.29
N TRP A 431 -7.35 -16.59 -1.97
CA TRP A 431 -8.46 -15.69 -1.68
C TRP A 431 -9.69 -15.94 -2.55
N VAL A 432 -9.59 -16.73 -3.63
CA VAL A 432 -10.72 -16.96 -4.55
C VAL A 432 -11.93 -17.54 -3.82
N GLU A 433 -11.74 -18.62 -3.05
CA GLU A 433 -12.84 -19.28 -2.34
C GLU A 433 -13.42 -18.43 -1.19
N PRO A 434 -12.61 -17.77 -0.33
CA PRO A 434 -13.13 -16.79 0.62
C PRO A 434 -13.96 -15.68 -0.04
N ILE A 435 -13.47 -15.05 -1.12
CA ILE A 435 -14.19 -13.95 -1.80
C ILE A 435 -15.47 -14.46 -2.47
N LYS A 436 -15.44 -15.65 -3.07
CA LYS A 436 -16.65 -16.31 -3.61
C LYS A 436 -17.73 -16.46 -2.54
N ARG A 437 -17.34 -16.86 -1.32
CA ARG A 437 -18.25 -17.03 -0.17
C ARG A 437 -18.78 -15.71 0.39
N LEU A 438 -17.94 -14.69 0.48
CA LEU A 438 -18.38 -13.36 0.87
C LEU A 438 -19.31 -12.74 -0.18
N ALA A 439 -19.08 -13.00 -1.47
CA ALA A 439 -19.96 -12.55 -2.54
C ALA A 439 -21.35 -13.20 -2.41
N MET A 440 -21.46 -14.49 -2.09
CA MET A 440 -22.73 -15.15 -1.82
C MET A 440 -23.52 -14.46 -0.69
N ILE A 441 -22.85 -14.14 0.41
CA ILE A 441 -23.45 -13.42 1.55
C ILE A 441 -23.93 -12.02 1.12
N LEU A 442 -23.08 -11.27 0.41
CA LEU A 442 -23.37 -9.91 -0.02
C LEU A 442 -24.56 -9.87 -0.99
N ARG A 443 -24.61 -10.81 -1.94
CA ARG A 443 -25.71 -10.95 -2.90
C ARG A 443 -27.04 -11.22 -2.20
N LEU A 444 -27.05 -12.16 -1.24
CA LEU A 444 -28.24 -12.45 -0.46
C LEU A 444 -28.70 -11.23 0.35
N ALA A 445 -27.77 -10.52 1.02
CA ALA A 445 -28.10 -9.31 1.77
C ALA A 445 -28.67 -8.20 0.86
N TYR A 446 -28.08 -8.00 -0.32
CA TYR A 446 -28.54 -7.04 -1.31
C TYR A 446 -29.97 -7.35 -1.80
N LEU A 447 -30.26 -8.62 -2.15
CA LEU A 447 -31.59 -9.02 -2.62
C LEU A 447 -32.69 -8.77 -1.57
N LEU A 448 -32.39 -9.05 -0.30
CA LEU A 448 -33.33 -8.85 0.81
C LEU A 448 -33.59 -7.38 1.13
N HIS A 449 -32.78 -6.46 0.61
CA HIS A 449 -32.90 -5.02 0.81
C HIS A 449 -33.17 -4.25 -0.48
N ARG A 450 -33.43 -4.94 -1.60
CA ARG A 450 -33.65 -4.31 -2.92
C ARG A 450 -34.76 -3.25 -2.93
N SER A 451 -35.77 -3.39 -2.07
CA SER A 451 -36.85 -2.40 -1.90
C SER A 451 -36.41 -1.09 -1.24
N ARG A 452 -35.20 -1.06 -0.66
CA ARG A 452 -34.63 0.06 0.11
C ARG A 452 -35.50 0.48 1.30
N THR A 453 -36.30 -0.44 1.84
CA THR A 453 -37.15 -0.16 3.02
C THR A 453 -36.26 0.12 4.24
N PRO A 454 -36.28 1.35 4.79
CA PRO A 454 -35.35 1.73 5.85
C PRO A 454 -35.52 0.85 7.09
N LYS A 455 -34.40 0.41 7.67
CA LYS A 455 -34.34 -0.39 8.90
C LYS A 455 -35.05 -1.74 8.80
N ALA A 456 -35.30 -2.26 7.59
CA ALA A 456 -35.88 -3.58 7.40
C ALA A 456 -35.05 -4.66 8.12
N ARG A 457 -35.74 -5.64 8.72
CA ARG A 457 -35.11 -6.79 9.40
C ARG A 457 -35.66 -8.11 8.86
N PRO A 458 -35.22 -8.53 7.66
CA PRO A 458 -35.62 -9.81 7.09
C PRO A 458 -35.33 -10.96 8.08
N PRO A 459 -36.31 -11.84 8.38
CA PRO A 459 -36.16 -12.94 9.33
C PRO A 459 -35.36 -14.11 8.73
N VAL A 460 -34.28 -13.82 8.00
CA VAL A 460 -33.48 -14.81 7.26
C VAL A 460 -32.54 -15.59 8.16
N ARG A 461 -32.39 -16.88 7.86
CA ARG A 461 -31.33 -17.79 8.32
C ARG A 461 -30.62 -18.41 7.12
N LEU A 462 -29.32 -18.61 7.27
CA LEU A 462 -28.46 -19.23 6.27
C LEU A 462 -27.80 -20.47 6.87
N SER A 463 -27.88 -21.59 6.16
CA SER A 463 -27.12 -22.80 6.45
C SER A 463 -26.08 -23.03 5.37
N ALA A 464 -24.81 -22.85 5.72
CA ALA A 464 -23.69 -22.96 4.78
C ALA A 464 -23.33 -24.43 4.53
N ASN A 465 -23.13 -24.78 3.26
CA ASN A 465 -22.69 -26.12 2.84
C ASN A 465 -21.49 -26.02 1.88
N ARG A 466 -20.88 -27.15 1.51
CA ARG A 466 -19.66 -27.16 0.67
C ARG A 466 -19.88 -26.58 -0.74
N ARG A 467 -21.10 -26.64 -1.29
CA ARG A 467 -21.41 -26.24 -2.67
C ARG A 467 -22.21 -24.93 -2.75
N GLY A 468 -22.48 -24.27 -1.63
CA GLY A 468 -23.35 -23.10 -1.57
C GLY A 468 -24.05 -23.01 -0.20
N TYR A 469 -25.35 -22.70 -0.21
CA TYR A 469 -26.07 -22.43 1.03
C TYR A 469 -27.58 -22.62 0.88
N ASP A 470 -28.20 -22.98 1.99
CA ASP A 470 -29.64 -23.08 2.11
C ASP A 470 -30.16 -21.83 2.85
N VAL A 471 -31.28 -21.28 2.39
CA VAL A 471 -31.91 -20.08 2.96
C VAL A 471 -33.28 -20.45 3.50
N ALA A 472 -33.51 -20.11 4.77
CA ALA A 472 -34.77 -20.31 5.47
C ALA A 472 -35.24 -19.00 6.12
N PHE A 473 -36.53 -18.89 6.43
CA PHE A 473 -37.10 -17.72 7.09
C PHE A 473 -37.74 -18.11 8.41
N THR A 474 -37.38 -17.44 9.51
CA THR A 474 -37.85 -17.80 10.87
C THR A 474 -39.33 -17.49 11.11
N GLN A 475 -39.95 -16.71 10.23
CA GLN A 475 -41.38 -16.43 10.27
C GLN A 475 -42.09 -17.33 9.27
N LYS A 476 -43.06 -18.13 9.74
CA LYS A 476 -43.87 -18.98 8.86
C LYS A 476 -44.53 -18.17 7.76
N ARG A 477 -44.58 -18.74 6.54
CA ARG A 477 -45.21 -18.13 5.35
C ARG A 477 -44.70 -16.71 5.05
N TRP A 478 -43.44 -16.39 5.41
CA TRP A 478 -42.88 -15.07 5.13
C TRP A 478 -42.71 -14.84 3.64
N LEU A 479 -42.19 -15.82 2.90
CA LEU A 479 -42.02 -15.74 1.45
C LEU A 479 -43.34 -15.67 0.69
N GLU A 480 -44.41 -16.32 1.18
CA GLU A 480 -45.76 -16.19 0.58
C GLU A 480 -46.27 -14.74 0.63
N ARG A 481 -45.93 -14.01 1.70
CA ARG A 481 -46.26 -12.58 1.86
C ARG A 481 -45.31 -11.64 1.11
N HIS A 482 -44.19 -12.16 0.59
CA HIS A 482 -43.16 -11.39 -0.14
C HIS A 482 -42.85 -12.07 -1.49
N PRO A 483 -43.84 -12.15 -2.42
CA PRO A 483 -43.69 -12.90 -3.68
C PRO A 483 -42.57 -12.35 -4.57
N LEU A 484 -42.31 -11.04 -4.55
CA LEU A 484 -41.19 -10.43 -5.29
C LEU A 484 -39.83 -10.91 -4.74
N THR A 485 -39.70 -11.03 -3.41
CA THR A 485 -38.48 -11.56 -2.80
C THR A 485 -38.28 -13.03 -3.12
N ARG A 486 -39.35 -13.83 -3.16
CA ARG A 486 -39.29 -15.23 -3.61
C ARG A 486 -38.76 -15.33 -5.05
N ALA A 487 -39.36 -14.58 -5.97
CA ALA A 487 -38.94 -14.57 -7.38
C ALA A 487 -37.48 -14.11 -7.56
N ASP A 488 -37.05 -13.11 -6.79
CA ASP A 488 -35.66 -12.64 -6.80
C ASP A 488 -34.66 -13.70 -6.30
N LEU A 489 -35.03 -14.48 -5.27
CA LEU A 489 -34.20 -15.57 -4.76
C LEU A 489 -34.15 -16.76 -5.72
N GLU A 490 -35.26 -17.09 -6.38
CA GLU A 490 -35.30 -18.15 -7.39
C GLU A 490 -34.41 -17.78 -8.59
N ARG A 491 -34.53 -16.55 -9.09
CA ARG A 491 -33.64 -16.02 -10.14
C ARG A 491 -32.18 -15.98 -9.70
N GLU A 492 -31.91 -15.72 -8.42
CA GLU A 492 -30.56 -15.76 -7.89
C GLU A 492 -29.96 -17.17 -7.93
N ALA A 493 -30.75 -18.22 -7.68
CA ALA A 493 -30.28 -19.59 -7.82
C ALA A 493 -29.82 -19.89 -9.26
N GLU A 494 -30.55 -19.37 -10.26
CA GLU A 494 -30.16 -19.47 -11.68
C GLU A 494 -28.87 -18.69 -11.99
N ASN A 495 -28.71 -17.47 -11.44
CA ASN A 495 -27.49 -16.67 -11.64
C ASN A 495 -26.23 -17.32 -11.07
N LEU A 496 -26.39 -18.12 -10.01
CA LEU A 496 -25.33 -18.80 -9.27
C LEU A 496 -24.95 -20.17 -9.87
N ALA A 497 -25.88 -20.82 -10.58
CA ALA A 497 -25.68 -22.15 -11.15
C ALA A 497 -24.45 -22.25 -12.11
N PRO A 498 -24.18 -21.29 -13.01
CA PRO A 498 -22.99 -21.32 -13.87
C PRO A 498 -21.66 -21.30 -13.09
N ALA A 499 -21.66 -20.79 -11.86
CA ALA A 499 -20.49 -20.78 -10.97
C ALA A 499 -20.43 -22.03 -10.06
N GLN A 500 -21.28 -23.03 -10.35
CA GLN A 500 -21.47 -24.26 -9.57
C GLN A 500 -21.82 -23.99 -8.11
N ILE A 501 -22.53 -22.90 -7.85
CA ILE A 501 -23.03 -22.53 -6.52
C ILE A 501 -24.50 -22.94 -6.42
N ARG A 502 -24.84 -23.71 -5.39
CA ARG A 502 -26.23 -24.10 -5.08
C ARG A 502 -26.83 -23.16 -4.04
N LEU A 503 -27.87 -22.43 -4.43
CA LEU A 503 -28.81 -21.78 -3.52
C LEU A 503 -30.08 -22.65 -3.42
N LYS A 504 -30.49 -23.03 -2.22
CA LYS A 504 -31.75 -23.75 -1.98
C LYS A 504 -32.64 -22.97 -1.01
N LEU A 505 -33.90 -22.78 -1.36
CA LEU A 505 -34.91 -22.28 -0.43
C LEU A 505 -35.45 -23.44 0.41
N VAL A 506 -35.56 -23.23 1.71
CA VAL A 506 -36.12 -24.17 2.68
C VAL A 506 -37.31 -23.50 3.36
N ASP A 507 -38.45 -24.18 3.34
CA ASP A 507 -39.72 -23.70 3.94
C ASP A 507 -39.73 -23.75 5.47
#